data_AF-D8QML1-F1
#
_entry.id   AF-D8QML1-F1
#
_cell.length_a   1.000
_cell.length_b   1.000
_cell.length_c   1.000
_cell.angle_alpha   90.00
_cell.angle_beta   90.00
_cell.angle_gamma   90.00
#
_symmetry.space_group_name_H-M   'P 1'
#
loop_
_entity.id
_entity.type
_entity.pdbx_description
1 polymer ?
#
loop_
_entity_poly.entity_id
_entity_poly.type
_entity_poly.pdbx_seq_one_letter_code
_entity_poly.pdbx_strand_id
1 'polypeptide(L)' 'FVAAAPSIFQAKRACGKHFTIRCVGSSCKGHKSIRVVVVDLCPGCPGAFDLSKEAFEKLANPDAGVIDIDFHA' A
#
# COMPACT_ATOMS: atom_id res chain seq x y z
N PHE A 1 6.33 -5.01 1.85
CA PHE A 1 5.67 -4.64 3.13
C PHE A 1 5.16 -3.21 3.02
N VAL A 2 4.45 -2.69 4.01
CA VAL A 2 3.93 -1.31 4.00
C VAL A 2 4.02 -0.64 5.36
N ALA A 3 4.10 0.69 5.37
CA ALA A 3 3.69 1.51 6.49
C ALA A 3 2.23 1.95 6.28
N ALA A 4 1.39 1.82 7.29
CA ALA A 4 -0.03 2.17 7.18
C ALA A 4 -0.32 3.54 7.79
N ALA A 5 -1.26 4.29 7.21
CA ALA A 5 -1.76 5.53 7.81
C ALA A 5 -2.43 5.27 9.17
N PRO A 6 -2.54 6.28 10.06
CA PRO A 6 -3.06 6.09 11.42
C PRO A 6 -4.45 5.43 11.47
N SER A 7 -5.33 5.75 10.50
CA SER A 7 -6.68 5.20 10.37
C SER A 7 -6.71 3.68 10.13
N ILE A 8 -5.67 3.13 9.50
CA ILE A 8 -5.51 1.69 9.23
C ILE A 8 -4.63 1.05 10.30
N PHE A 9 -3.53 1.70 10.71
CA PHE A 9 -2.60 1.17 11.70
C PHE A 9 -3.27 0.91 13.06
N GLN A 10 -4.22 1.78 13.44
CA GLN A 10 -5.10 1.64 14.61
C GLN A 10 -4.35 1.26 15.89
N ALA A 11 -3.41 2.10 16.34
CA ALA A 11 -2.60 1.86 17.54
C ALA A 11 -1.95 0.46 17.57
N LYS A 12 -1.24 0.12 16.48
CA LYS A 12 -0.57 -1.17 16.23
C LYS A 12 -1.49 -2.38 15.98
N ARG A 13 -2.82 -2.23 16.01
CA ARG A 13 -3.76 -3.36 15.76
C ARG A 13 -3.65 -3.94 14.35
N ALA A 14 -3.16 -3.19 13.38
CA ALA A 14 -2.91 -3.71 12.04
C ALA A 14 -1.48 -4.24 11.83
N CYS A 15 -0.54 -4.02 12.76
CA CYS A 15 0.82 -4.54 12.62
C CYS A 15 0.80 -6.08 12.50
N GLY A 16 1.53 -6.61 11.53
CA GLY A 16 1.55 -8.04 11.19
C GLY A 16 0.35 -8.53 10.38
N LYS A 17 -0.71 -7.71 10.20
CA LYS A 17 -1.82 -8.06 9.31
C LYS A 17 -1.41 -7.92 7.85
N HIS A 18 -2.01 -8.77 7.03
CA HIS A 18 -1.84 -8.72 5.60
C HIS A 18 -2.99 -7.95 4.95
N PHE A 19 -2.69 -7.30 3.83
CA PHE A 19 -3.68 -6.69 2.95
C PHE A 19 -3.40 -7.13 1.52
N THR A 20 -4.47 -7.35 0.77
CA THR A 20 -4.43 -7.46 -0.68
C THR A 20 -4.64 -6.07 -1.24
N ILE A 21 -3.67 -5.58 -2.01
CA ILE A 21 -3.70 -4.27 -2.68
C ILE A 21 -3.79 -4.51 -4.17
N ARG A 22 -4.78 -3.90 -4.83
CA ARG A 22 -4.96 -3.87 -6.28
C ARG A 22 -4.75 -2.45 -6.77
N CYS A 23 -3.86 -2.27 -7.75
CA CYS A 23 -3.73 -0.98 -8.40
C CYS A 23 -4.91 -0.73 -9.33
N VAL A 24 -5.47 0.49 -9.26
CA VAL A 24 -6.53 0.96 -10.15
C VAL A 24 -6.07 2.25 -10.83
N GLY A 25 -6.42 2.42 -12.11
CA GLY A 25 -6.02 3.60 -12.89
C GLY A 25 -4.92 3.34 -13.93
N SER A 26 -4.51 4.41 -14.60
CA SER A 26 -3.64 4.36 -15.79
C SER A 26 -2.15 4.19 -15.47
N SER A 27 -1.72 4.49 -14.24
CA SER A 27 -0.34 4.32 -13.78
C SER A 27 0.03 2.87 -13.44
N CYS A 28 -0.96 1.98 -13.41
CA CYS A 28 -0.78 0.59 -13.04
C CYS A 28 -0.11 -0.24 -14.14
N LYS A 29 0.77 -1.15 -13.74
CA LYS A 29 1.30 -2.25 -14.57
C LYS A 29 0.21 -3.33 -14.75
N GLY A 30 -0.88 -2.96 -15.42
CA GLY A 30 -2.10 -3.75 -15.55
C GLY A 30 -2.88 -3.84 -14.23
N HIS A 31 -3.89 -4.71 -14.18
CA HIS A 31 -4.76 -4.89 -13.01
C HIS A 31 -4.21 -5.94 -12.03
N LYS A 32 -2.97 -5.79 -11.59
CA LYS A 32 -2.33 -6.73 -10.65
C LYS A 32 -2.75 -6.44 -9.21
N SER A 33 -2.84 -7.52 -8.44
CA SER A 33 -2.98 -7.48 -6.98
C SER A 33 -1.73 -8.06 -6.32
N ILE A 34 -1.31 -7.46 -5.22
CA ILE A 34 -0.21 -7.97 -4.39
C ILE A 34 -0.68 -8.14 -2.95
N ARG A 35 -0.07 -9.08 -2.24
CA ARG A 35 -0.27 -9.26 -0.81
C ARG A 35 0.90 -8.63 -0.06
N VAL A 36 0.60 -7.74 0.88
CA VAL A 36 1.59 -7.04 1.70
C VAL A 36 1.29 -7.21 3.17
N VAL A 37 2.31 -7.08 4.02
CA VAL A 37 2.18 -7.04 5.48
C VAL A 37 2.45 -5.63 5.99
N VAL A 38 1.63 -5.17 6.94
CA VAL A 38 1.83 -3.90 7.66
C VAL A 38 2.93 -4.11 8.69
N VAL A 39 4.01 -3.33 8.60
CA VAL A 39 5.16 -3.44 9.51
C VAL A 39 5.49 -2.13 10.22
N ASP A 40 4.89 -1.02 9.78
CA ASP A 40 5.17 0.31 10.31
C ASP A 40 3.94 1.23 10.28
N LEU A 41 4.02 2.32 11.03
CA LEU A 41 3.10 3.45 11.00
C LEU A 41 3.67 4.54 10.10
N CYS A 42 2.86 5.09 9.21
CA CYS A 42 3.18 6.31 8.49
C CYS A 42 2.31 7.47 9.02
N PRO A 43 2.81 8.30 9.96
CA PRO A 43 1.98 9.32 10.62
C PRO A 43 1.45 10.41 9.68
N GLY A 44 2.24 10.75 8.65
CA GLY A 44 1.94 11.84 7.72
C GLY A 44 1.53 11.38 6.31
N CYS A 45 1.20 10.10 6.14
CA CYS A 45 0.80 9.60 4.83
C CYS A 45 -0.50 10.26 4.37
N PRO A 46 -0.53 10.88 3.18
CA PRO A 46 -1.76 11.45 2.63
C PRO A 46 -2.74 10.36 2.17
N GLY A 47 -2.25 9.16 1.87
CA GLY A 47 -3.03 8.00 1.44
C GLY A 47 -3.07 6.87 2.48
N ALA A 48 -3.58 5.71 2.07
CA ALA A 48 -3.77 4.54 2.93
C ALA A 48 -2.46 3.86 3.38
N PHE A 49 -1.52 3.69 2.46
CA PHE A 49 -0.28 2.96 2.68
C PHE A 49 0.90 3.67 2.01
N ASP A 50 2.05 3.66 2.67
CA ASP A 50 3.35 3.85 2.04
C ASP A 50 3.94 2.48 1.72
N LEU A 51 4.06 2.18 0.42
CA LEU A 51 4.51 0.90 -0.06
C LEU A 51 6.04 0.86 -0.04
N SER A 52 6.63 -0.24 0.43
CA SER A 52 8.04 -0.52 0.13
C SER A 52 8.28 -0.43 -1.38
N LYS A 53 9.43 0.07 -1.81
CA LYS A 53 9.81 0.19 -3.23
C LYS A 53 9.49 -1.09 -4.04
N GLU A 54 9.88 -2.26 -3.51
CA GLU A 54 9.62 -3.56 -4.16
C GLU A 54 8.12 -3.86 -4.34
N ALA A 55 7.27 -3.49 -3.37
CA ALA A 55 5.82 -3.65 -3.47
C ALA A 55 5.23 -2.68 -4.50
N PHE A 56 5.68 -1.43 -4.50
CA PHE A 56 5.25 -0.42 -5.48
C PHE A 56 5.61 -0.83 -6.91
N GLU A 57 6.83 -1.30 -7.14
CA GLU A 57 7.31 -1.72 -8.47
C GLU A 57 6.52 -2.88 -9.09
N LYS A 58 5.90 -3.72 -8.25
CA LYS A 58 5.00 -4.80 -8.69
C LYS A 58 3.66 -4.25 -9.22
N LEU A 59 3.24 -3.08 -8.74
CA LEU A 59 1.97 -2.45 -9.09
C LEU A 59 2.12 -1.37 -10.17
N ALA A 60 3.19 -0.58 -10.18
CA ALA A 60 3.36 0.58 -11.04
C ALA A 60 4.84 0.89 -11.35
N ASN A 61 5.10 1.87 -12.23
CA ASN A 61 6.43 2.46 -12.37
C ASN A 61 6.69 3.41 -11.18
N PRO A 62 7.78 3.28 -10.40
CA PRO A 62 8.14 4.20 -9.32
C PRO A 62 8.07 5.69 -9.66
N ASP A 63 8.32 6.06 -10.92
CA ASP A 63 8.22 7.45 -11.38
C ASP A 63 6.80 8.05 -11.25
N ALA A 64 5.77 7.20 -11.18
CA ALA A 64 4.40 7.64 -10.93
C ALA A 64 4.24 8.27 -9.54
N GLY A 65 5.05 7.86 -8.56
CA GLY A 65 5.04 8.37 -7.18
C GLY A 65 3.82 7.94 -6.37
N VAL A 66 2.63 8.35 -6.80
CA VAL A 66 1.34 8.05 -6.16
C VAL A 66 0.44 7.32 -7.14
N ILE A 67 -0.26 6.30 -6.66
CA ILE A 67 -1.21 5.49 -7.44
C ILE A 67 -2.50 5.31 -6.67
N ASP A 68 -3.61 5.20 -7.40
CA ASP A 68 -4.89 4.82 -6.81
C ASP A 68 -4.93 3.30 -6.60
N ILE A 69 -5.49 2.88 -5.47
CA ILE A 69 -5.56 1.48 -5.08
C ILE A 69 -6.93 1.12 -4.48
N ASP A 70 -7.35 -0.10 -4.76
CA ASP A 70 -8.33 -0.81 -3.93
C ASP A 70 -7.58 -1.71 -2.95
N PHE A 71 -8.09 -1.87 -1.73
CA PHE A 71 -7.49 -2.77 -0.76
C PHE A 71 -8.51 -3.41 0.18
N HIS A 72 -8.19 -4.61 0.64
CA HIS A 72 -8.93 -5.33 1.68
C HIS A 72 -7.96 -6.19 2.51
N ALA A 73 -8.36 -6.48 3.75
CA ALA A 73 -7.61 -7.35 4.66
C ALA A 73 -7.76 -8.83 4.27
#